data_AF-A0A8T6P0N1-F1
#
_entry.id   AF-A0A8T6P0N1-F1
#
_cell.length_a   1.000
_cell.length_b   1.000
_cell.length_c   1.000
_cell.angle_alpha   90.00
_cell.angle_beta   90.00
_cell.angle_gamma   90.00
#
_symmetry.space_group_name_H-M   'P 1'
#
loop_
_entity.id
_entity.type
_entity.pdbx_description
1 polymer ?
#
loop_
_entity_poly.entity_id
_entity_poly.type
_entity_poly.pdbx_seq_one_letter_code
_entity_poly.pdbx_strand_id
1 'polypeptide(L)'
;ILFGNPHAYDMESRRGQLTMRLQDHAFSVILLDEFEKAHAEVFQRFLQLFDEGLLINGASETINLRNSIFILTSNFGASMMAGGRVGFGPTVSLEDRERQIREEMVRFFTPEFINRIDSVSLFKPLTKPVLREIAYRRVQEVLQREGLLRRDLIVEVDEDVVEWLVDNGYSERYGARYLARQVEKAITYPLAQQIIQNSPPSGSVVRLFTHNGRVASALILPSTTDPDEEPLPTEGVLESADLPRRLTWHHLENAYPQLEERVHALERTEFFQGIRERLNSLTHEMSSTAFWDNLEDLKPRLEQMGYLSSYSEQIDSLRRNLNELSLYINERSDDDPEARAEAALRFRYLLRDLPRAEISQQFSHPWHAYGVFLQIEARGRRTVARHWTEILANAYLQWAEERGFEALVIGEELGSGTLQAAWIKISGYGAYGLLHTEVGNHRLIRSGEGNGRRGRQVIQSRVAVWPASPAFNSADYDGGLDIDSTTIESDGRLSALLQTQFIVRGPDGDTIIRINSPLASKELRNPARQIAGMIRREASGTLGAPHPIAADVVARSYGDVTSDHDEAEDELGRFVIAALEDNETLESEVSD
;
A
#
# COMPACT_ATOMS: atom_id res chain seq x y z
N ILE A 1 5.25 -25.50 34.99
CA ILE A 1 5.67 -24.25 34.28
C ILE A 1 4.53 -23.67 33.47
N LEU A 2 3.86 -24.43 32.59
CA LEU A 2 2.76 -23.91 31.75
C LEU A 2 1.59 -23.32 32.56
N PHE A 3 1.09 -24.06 33.55
CA PHE A 3 0.00 -23.65 34.45
C PHE A 3 0.47 -23.07 35.80
N GLY A 4 1.79 -22.94 35.96
CA GLY A 4 2.42 -22.51 37.21
C GLY A 4 2.76 -23.66 38.17
N ASN A 5 3.63 -23.40 39.14
CA ASN A 5 3.98 -24.35 40.21
C ASN A 5 3.65 -23.73 41.58
N PRO A 6 2.71 -24.29 42.36
CA PRO A 6 2.33 -23.72 43.65
C PRO A 6 3.47 -23.56 44.65
N HIS A 7 4.51 -24.39 44.54
CA HIS A 7 5.66 -24.42 45.44
C HIS A 7 6.84 -23.59 44.95
N ALA A 8 6.72 -22.88 43.82
CA ALA A 8 7.77 -21.98 43.37
C ALA A 8 7.92 -20.78 44.33
N TYR A 9 9.15 -20.29 44.48
CA TYR A 9 9.47 -19.19 45.40
C TYR A 9 9.06 -17.83 44.83
N ASP A 10 9.11 -17.67 43.51
CA ASP A 10 8.75 -16.45 42.78
C ASP A 10 7.32 -16.52 42.22
N MET A 11 6.59 -15.40 42.29
CA MET A 11 5.18 -15.36 41.91
C MET A 11 4.96 -15.60 40.42
N GLU A 12 5.91 -15.23 39.56
CA GLU A 12 5.86 -15.47 38.13
C GLU A 12 5.83 -16.97 37.81
N SER A 13 6.75 -17.75 38.40
CA SER A 13 6.77 -19.20 38.27
C SER A 13 5.56 -19.88 38.94
N ARG A 14 4.99 -19.27 39.98
CA ARG A 14 3.74 -19.77 40.60
C ARG A 14 2.53 -19.57 39.70
N ARG A 15 2.45 -18.43 39.00
CA ARG A 15 1.35 -18.15 38.06
C ARG A 15 1.46 -18.97 36.80
N GLY A 16 2.64 -19.10 36.20
CA GLY A 16 2.85 -19.91 35.00
C GLY A 16 2.62 -19.18 33.68
N GLN A 17 3.25 -19.69 32.62
CA GLN A 17 3.40 -18.93 31.37
C GLN A 17 2.09 -18.74 30.59
N LEU A 18 1.23 -19.76 30.52
CA LEU A 18 -0.02 -19.68 29.76
C LEU A 18 -1.03 -18.81 30.50
N THR A 19 -1.19 -19.09 31.77
CA THR A 19 -2.12 -18.46 32.70
C THR A 19 -1.83 -16.97 32.87
N MET A 20 -0.57 -16.56 32.99
CA MET A 20 -0.22 -15.13 33.01
C MET A 20 -0.61 -14.40 31.74
N ARG A 21 -0.37 -15.01 30.57
CA ARG A 21 -0.69 -14.40 29.27
C ARG A 21 -2.19 -14.29 29.02
N LEU A 22 -3.01 -15.07 29.72
CA LEU A 22 -4.45 -15.08 29.52
C LEU A 22 -5.22 -14.32 30.62
N GLN A 23 -4.55 -13.93 31.70
CA GLN A 23 -5.20 -13.31 32.85
C GLN A 23 -5.90 -11.99 32.52
N ASP A 24 -5.34 -11.20 31.60
CA ASP A 24 -5.83 -9.86 31.25
C ASP A 24 -6.61 -9.82 29.92
N HIS A 25 -6.86 -10.97 29.29
CA HIS A 25 -7.51 -11.05 27.98
C HIS A 25 -8.85 -11.79 28.06
N ALA A 26 -9.95 -11.04 27.95
CA ALA A 26 -11.31 -11.60 28.04
C ALA A 26 -11.71 -12.49 26.86
N PHE A 27 -11.12 -12.27 25.68
CA PHE A 27 -11.30 -13.09 24.48
C PHE A 27 -9.92 -13.47 23.93
N SER A 28 -9.72 -14.73 23.56
CA SER A 28 -8.42 -15.21 23.10
C SER A 28 -8.57 -16.40 22.14
N VAL A 29 -7.68 -16.46 21.14
CA VAL A 29 -7.51 -17.65 20.29
C VAL A 29 -6.21 -18.33 20.71
N ILE A 30 -6.30 -19.55 21.22
CA ILE A 30 -5.18 -20.33 21.73
C ILE A 30 -4.86 -21.46 20.75
N LEU A 31 -3.67 -21.41 20.14
CA LEU A 31 -3.15 -22.48 19.30
C LEU A 31 -2.27 -23.44 20.11
N LEU A 32 -2.65 -24.71 20.15
CA LEU A 32 -1.89 -25.81 20.75
C LEU A 32 -1.37 -26.70 19.64
N ASP A 33 -0.10 -26.50 19.28
CA ASP A 33 0.54 -27.21 18.18
C ASP A 33 1.05 -28.60 18.61
N GLU A 34 0.91 -29.60 17.73
CA GLU A 34 1.30 -31.00 17.94
C GLU A 34 0.86 -31.55 19.30
N PHE A 35 -0.41 -31.32 19.64
CA PHE A 35 -0.94 -31.57 20.97
C PHE A 35 -0.80 -33.05 21.39
N GLU A 36 -0.72 -33.98 20.43
CA GLU A 36 -0.49 -35.40 20.70
C GLU A 36 0.80 -35.68 21.46
N LYS A 37 1.78 -34.78 21.40
CA LYS A 37 3.07 -34.98 22.09
C LYS A 37 3.04 -34.55 23.55
N ALA A 38 1.96 -33.91 24.01
CA ALA A 38 1.87 -33.46 25.38
C ALA A 38 1.74 -34.64 26.37
N HIS A 39 2.19 -34.40 27.61
CA HIS A 39 2.10 -35.40 28.67
C HIS A 39 0.65 -35.55 29.16
N ALA A 40 0.27 -36.75 29.62
CA ALA A 40 -1.10 -37.06 30.04
C ALA A 40 -1.68 -36.09 31.09
N GLU A 41 -0.85 -35.59 32.01
CA GLU A 41 -1.26 -34.60 33.01
C GLU A 41 -1.67 -33.26 32.40
N VAL A 42 -1.09 -32.88 31.26
CA VAL A 42 -1.48 -31.67 30.52
C VAL A 42 -2.87 -31.88 29.91
N PHE A 43 -3.14 -33.07 29.35
CA PHE A 43 -4.47 -33.42 28.85
C PHE A 43 -5.54 -33.31 29.92
N GLN A 44 -5.27 -33.82 31.12
CA GLN A 44 -6.24 -33.75 32.23
C GLN A 44 -6.57 -32.32 32.65
N ARG A 45 -5.56 -31.43 32.68
CA ARG A 45 -5.78 -30.01 32.98
C ARG A 45 -6.60 -29.31 31.90
N PHE A 46 -6.33 -29.59 30.62
CA PHE A 46 -7.13 -29.05 29.53
C PHE A 46 -8.55 -29.63 29.48
N LEU A 47 -8.73 -30.91 29.84
CA LEU A 47 -10.05 -31.51 29.94
C LEU A 47 -10.90 -30.80 31.01
N GLN A 48 -10.34 -30.56 32.19
CA GLN A 48 -11.02 -29.78 33.23
C GLN A 48 -11.35 -28.35 32.73
N LEU A 49 -10.41 -27.72 32.03
CA LEU A 49 -10.64 -26.40 31.46
C LEU A 49 -11.77 -26.41 30.42
N PHE A 50 -11.81 -27.38 29.50
CA PHE A 50 -12.87 -27.46 28.49
C PHE A 50 -14.24 -27.78 29.11
N ASP A 51 -14.27 -28.44 30.27
CA ASP A 51 -15.51 -28.70 31.01
C ASP A 51 -16.05 -27.47 31.75
N GLU A 52 -15.19 -26.76 32.49
CA GLU A 52 -15.62 -25.68 33.40
C GLU A 52 -15.47 -24.27 32.81
N GLY A 53 -14.64 -24.13 31.77
CA GLY A 53 -14.20 -22.87 31.18
C GLY A 53 -13.33 -22.02 32.09
N LEU A 54 -12.83 -22.59 33.19
CA LEU A 54 -12.00 -21.92 34.19
C LEU A 54 -10.70 -22.69 34.38
N LEU A 55 -9.62 -21.96 34.65
CA LEU A 55 -8.31 -22.52 34.93
C LEU A 55 -7.74 -21.89 36.20
N ILE A 56 -7.38 -22.73 37.17
CA ILE A 56 -6.75 -22.28 38.41
C ILE A 56 -5.25 -22.48 38.30
N ASN A 57 -4.49 -21.40 38.48
CA ASN A 57 -3.03 -21.44 38.42
C ASN A 57 -2.39 -21.86 39.75
N GLY A 58 -1.07 -22.04 39.75
CA GLY A 58 -0.34 -22.42 40.97
C GLY A 58 -0.31 -21.35 42.08
N ALA A 59 -0.60 -20.09 41.76
CA ALA A 59 -0.80 -19.02 42.73
C ALA A 59 -2.24 -19.00 43.31
N SER A 60 -3.06 -19.98 42.96
CA SER A 60 -4.48 -20.10 43.33
C SER A 60 -5.38 -19.00 42.76
N GLU A 61 -4.97 -18.37 41.66
CA GLU A 61 -5.80 -17.41 40.94
C GLU A 61 -6.63 -18.14 39.89
N THR A 62 -7.90 -17.75 39.75
CA THR A 62 -8.83 -18.31 38.78
C THR A 62 -8.86 -17.44 37.53
N ILE A 63 -8.60 -18.05 36.38
CA ILE A 63 -8.62 -17.40 35.07
C ILE A 63 -9.83 -17.92 34.31
N ASN A 64 -10.63 -17.00 33.77
CA ASN A 64 -11.84 -17.33 33.04
C ASN A 64 -11.57 -17.35 31.53
N LEU A 65 -11.83 -18.49 30.90
CA LEU A 65 -11.55 -18.75 29.49
C LEU A 65 -12.80 -19.22 28.74
N ARG A 66 -14.00 -18.94 29.27
CA ARG A 66 -15.27 -19.30 28.62
C ARG A 66 -15.46 -18.64 27.25
N ASN A 67 -14.82 -17.50 27.03
CA ASN A 67 -14.89 -16.75 25.77
C ASN A 67 -13.61 -16.91 24.93
N SER A 68 -12.96 -18.07 25.01
CA SER A 68 -11.72 -18.37 24.28
C SER A 68 -11.91 -19.51 23.28
N ILE A 69 -11.29 -19.39 22.12
CA ILE A 69 -11.28 -20.44 21.07
C ILE A 69 -9.97 -21.21 21.18
N PHE A 70 -10.06 -22.54 21.31
CA PHE A 70 -8.90 -23.42 21.31
C PHE A 70 -8.77 -24.11 19.95
N ILE A 71 -7.61 -23.96 19.32
CA ILE A 71 -7.25 -24.65 18.08
C ILE A 71 -6.14 -25.63 18.41
N LEU A 72 -6.40 -26.92 18.21
CA LEU A 72 -5.43 -27.99 18.44
C LEU A 72 -4.99 -28.54 17.09
N THR A 73 -3.69 -28.68 16.88
CA THR A 73 -3.15 -29.34 15.69
C THR A 73 -2.61 -30.72 16.06
N SER A 74 -2.68 -31.65 15.11
CA SER A 74 -2.08 -32.98 15.28
C SER A 74 -1.64 -33.59 13.97
N ASN A 75 -0.55 -34.37 14.01
CA ASN A 75 0.01 -35.02 12.82
C ASN A 75 -0.51 -36.46 12.59
N PHE A 76 -1.51 -36.97 13.34
CA PHE A 76 -2.01 -38.35 13.21
C PHE A 76 -2.36 -38.76 11.77
N GLY A 77 -2.91 -37.84 10.96
CA GLY A 77 -3.32 -38.14 9.59
C GLY A 77 -2.19 -38.20 8.55
N ALA A 78 -0.97 -37.78 8.87
CA ALA A 78 0.07 -37.55 7.87
C ALA A 78 0.59 -38.85 7.21
N SER A 79 0.74 -39.93 7.97
CA SER A 79 1.20 -41.23 7.46
C SER A 79 0.10 -41.99 6.71
N MET A 80 -1.15 -41.90 7.18
CA MET A 80 -2.32 -42.56 6.60
C MET A 80 -2.73 -41.92 5.26
N MET A 81 -2.62 -40.58 5.15
CA MET A 81 -2.90 -39.86 3.90
C MET A 81 -1.82 -40.07 2.83
N ALA A 82 -0.56 -40.29 3.25
CA ALA A 82 0.56 -40.61 2.36
C ALA A 82 0.53 -42.06 1.82
N GLY A 83 -0.29 -42.95 2.41
CA GLY A 83 -0.44 -44.35 2.01
C GLY A 83 -1.25 -44.55 0.73
N GLY A 84 -0.90 -43.91 -0.38
CA GLY A 84 -1.50 -44.10 -1.70
C GLY A 84 -0.60 -44.91 -2.65
N ARG A 85 -0.88 -46.22 -2.74
CA ARG A 85 -0.35 -47.22 -3.71
C ARG A 85 0.98 -47.91 -3.39
N VAL A 86 0.88 -49.14 -2.86
CA VAL A 86 1.47 -50.36 -3.47
C VAL A 86 0.59 -51.57 -3.07
N GLY A 87 -0.24 -52.10 -3.98
CA GLY A 87 -0.98 -53.35 -3.77
C GLY A 87 -2.33 -53.42 -4.50
N PHE A 88 -2.64 -54.56 -5.12
CA PHE A 88 -3.92 -54.86 -5.80
C PHE A 88 -5.06 -55.06 -4.79
N GLY A 89 -5.48 -53.99 -4.12
CA GLY A 89 -6.67 -53.94 -3.26
C GLY A 89 -7.59 -52.79 -3.69
N PRO A 90 -8.87 -52.78 -3.26
CA PRO A 90 -9.81 -51.75 -3.66
C PRO A 90 -9.33 -50.36 -3.25
N THR A 91 -9.58 -49.36 -4.10
CA THR A 91 -9.29 -47.95 -3.85
C THR A 91 -10.02 -47.51 -2.58
N VAL A 92 -9.28 -47.36 -1.49
CA VAL A 92 -9.81 -46.80 -0.24
C VAL A 92 -10.23 -45.36 -0.54
N SER A 93 -11.52 -45.04 -0.38
CA SER A 93 -12.03 -43.70 -0.65
C SER A 93 -11.43 -42.68 0.33
N LEU A 94 -11.49 -41.38 -0.01
CA LEU A 94 -11.09 -40.32 0.94
C LEU A 94 -11.91 -40.40 2.24
N GLU A 95 -13.18 -40.78 2.13
CA GLU A 95 -14.09 -40.97 3.28
C GLU A 95 -13.65 -42.13 4.19
N ASP A 96 -13.16 -43.23 3.61
CA ASP A 96 -12.65 -44.37 4.38
C ASP A 96 -11.35 -44.00 5.12
N ARG A 97 -10.49 -43.18 4.50
CA ARG A 97 -9.26 -42.67 5.12
C ARG A 97 -9.58 -41.70 6.26
N GLU A 98 -10.53 -40.80 6.06
CA GLU A 98 -11.02 -39.89 7.10
C GLU A 98 -11.58 -40.66 8.30
N ARG A 99 -12.34 -41.73 8.04
CA ARG A 99 -12.84 -42.62 9.09
C ARG A 99 -11.70 -43.27 9.88
N GLN A 100 -10.70 -43.79 9.17
CA GLN A 100 -9.55 -44.44 9.81
C GLN A 100 -8.74 -43.47 10.68
N ILE A 101 -8.50 -42.25 10.19
CA ILE A 101 -7.80 -41.20 10.95
C ILE A 101 -8.61 -40.80 12.20
N ARG A 102 -9.93 -40.70 12.07
CA ARG A 102 -10.82 -40.40 13.21
C ARG A 102 -10.78 -41.50 14.26
N GLU A 103 -10.80 -42.77 13.86
CA GLU A 103 -10.69 -43.91 14.78
C GLU A 103 -9.36 -43.92 15.55
N GLU A 104 -8.25 -43.63 14.87
CA GLU A 104 -6.92 -43.56 15.51
C GLU A 104 -6.84 -42.38 16.50
N MET A 105 -7.37 -41.22 16.12
CA MET A 105 -7.42 -40.04 16.98
C MET A 105 -8.26 -40.28 18.24
N VAL A 106 -9.42 -40.95 18.13
CA VAL A 106 -10.27 -41.31 19.29
C VAL A 106 -9.57 -42.31 20.21
N ARG A 107 -8.80 -43.26 19.66
CA ARG A 107 -8.01 -44.19 20.48
C ARG A 107 -6.90 -43.49 21.26
N PHE A 108 -6.26 -42.47 20.68
CA PHE A 108 -5.16 -41.77 21.33
C PHE A 108 -5.63 -40.79 22.41
N PHE A 109 -6.54 -39.88 22.07
CA PHE A 109 -6.99 -38.83 23.01
C PHE A 109 -8.06 -39.30 24.00
N THR A 110 -8.54 -40.53 23.84
CA THR A 110 -9.71 -41.11 24.51
C THR A 110 -11.03 -40.44 24.10
N PRO A 111 -12.16 -41.17 24.17
CA PRO A 111 -13.46 -40.62 23.82
C PRO A 111 -13.85 -39.40 24.66
N GLU A 112 -13.45 -39.37 25.94
CA GLU A 112 -13.79 -38.28 26.87
C GLU A 112 -13.23 -36.94 26.40
N PHE A 113 -11.99 -36.90 25.92
CA PHE A 113 -11.38 -35.66 25.42
C PHE A 113 -11.96 -35.23 24.08
N ILE A 114 -12.15 -36.16 23.14
CA ILE A 114 -12.73 -35.84 21.83
C ILE A 114 -14.16 -35.31 21.96
N ASN A 115 -14.94 -35.82 22.91
CA ASN A 115 -16.29 -35.33 23.18
C ASN A 115 -16.34 -33.88 23.73
N ARG A 116 -15.20 -33.28 24.08
CA ARG A 116 -15.08 -31.86 24.47
C ARG A 116 -14.58 -30.95 23.36
N ILE A 117 -14.31 -31.51 22.17
CA ILE A 117 -13.91 -30.74 21.00
C ILE A 117 -15.15 -30.55 20.12
N ASP A 118 -15.48 -29.30 19.81
CA ASP A 118 -16.67 -28.96 19.02
C ASP A 118 -16.60 -29.47 17.58
N SER A 119 -15.43 -29.34 16.94
CA SER A 119 -15.24 -29.77 15.55
C SER A 119 -13.82 -30.26 15.28
N VAL A 120 -13.72 -31.24 14.38
CA VAL A 120 -12.45 -31.81 13.93
C VAL A 120 -12.35 -31.66 12.41
N SER A 121 -11.36 -30.90 11.96
CA SER A 121 -11.13 -30.60 10.53
C SER A 121 -9.93 -31.38 9.99
N LEU A 122 -10.08 -31.98 8.81
CA LEU A 122 -9.02 -32.71 8.11
C LEU A 122 -8.49 -31.89 6.92
N PHE A 123 -7.19 -31.65 6.88
CA PHE A 123 -6.55 -30.93 5.78
C PHE A 123 -6.26 -31.83 4.57
N LYS A 124 -6.68 -31.40 3.38
CA LYS A 124 -6.44 -32.08 2.11
C LYS A 124 -5.00 -31.85 1.61
N PRO A 125 -4.41 -32.78 0.82
CA PRO A 125 -3.10 -32.59 0.21
C PRO A 125 -3.11 -31.48 -0.85
N LEU A 126 -1.97 -30.81 -1.04
CA LEU A 126 -1.81 -29.70 -1.99
C LEU A 126 -1.73 -30.18 -3.45
N THR A 127 -2.40 -29.46 -4.36
CA THR A 127 -2.36 -29.70 -5.82
C THR A 127 -1.29 -28.83 -6.50
N LYS A 128 -0.87 -29.18 -7.72
CA LYS A 128 0.12 -28.40 -8.51
C LYS A 128 -0.26 -26.92 -8.70
N PRO A 129 -1.51 -26.55 -9.06
CA PRO A 129 -1.91 -25.14 -9.18
C PRO A 129 -1.73 -24.37 -7.87
N VAL A 130 -2.16 -24.95 -6.75
CA VAL A 130 -2.00 -24.35 -5.41
C VAL A 130 -0.51 -24.21 -5.05
N LEU A 131 0.32 -25.17 -5.43
CA LEU A 131 1.77 -25.08 -5.24
C LEU A 131 2.42 -23.94 -6.04
N ARG A 132 1.94 -23.66 -7.26
CA ARG A 132 2.41 -22.52 -8.07
C ARG A 132 2.12 -21.20 -7.37
N GLU A 133 0.90 -21.02 -6.87
CA GLU A 133 0.53 -19.81 -6.11
C GLU A 133 1.38 -19.65 -4.84
N ILE A 134 1.59 -20.74 -4.10
CA ILE A 134 2.47 -20.74 -2.92
C ILE A 134 3.92 -20.37 -3.33
N ALA A 135 4.42 -20.91 -4.44
CA ALA A 135 5.76 -20.60 -4.93
C ALA A 135 5.90 -19.11 -5.28
N TYR A 136 4.92 -18.55 -5.99
CA TYR A 136 4.91 -17.14 -6.36
C TYR A 136 4.91 -16.22 -5.13
N ARG A 137 3.98 -16.45 -4.19
CA ARG A 137 3.92 -15.70 -2.93
C ARG A 137 5.23 -15.80 -2.16
N ARG A 138 5.81 -17.00 -2.07
CA ARG A 138 7.07 -17.22 -1.36
C ARG A 138 8.26 -16.55 -2.03
N VAL A 139 8.31 -16.50 -3.37
CA VAL A 139 9.33 -15.74 -4.11
C VAL A 139 9.19 -14.26 -3.77
N GLN A 140 7.98 -13.70 -3.80
CA GLN A 140 7.74 -12.30 -3.42
C GLN A 140 8.17 -12.00 -1.98
N GLU A 141 7.83 -12.86 -1.02
CA GLU A 141 8.28 -12.73 0.38
C GLU A 141 9.81 -12.70 0.51
N VAL A 142 10.52 -13.54 -0.27
CA VAL A 142 11.99 -13.56 -0.27
C VAL A 142 12.53 -12.25 -0.84
N LEU A 143 11.94 -11.72 -1.92
CA LEU A 143 12.34 -10.46 -2.53
C LEU A 143 12.04 -9.24 -1.63
N GLN A 144 11.02 -9.30 -0.79
CA GLN A 144 10.67 -8.27 0.19
C GLN A 144 11.54 -8.27 1.45
N ARG A 145 12.53 -9.17 1.57
CA ARG A 145 13.42 -9.18 2.74
C ARG A 145 14.24 -7.90 2.81
N GLU A 146 14.38 -7.34 4.01
CA GLU A 146 15.12 -6.10 4.24
C GLU A 146 16.56 -6.12 3.69
N GLY A 147 17.23 -7.27 3.71
CA GLY A 147 18.58 -7.40 3.16
C GLY A 147 18.69 -7.16 1.65
N LEU A 148 17.58 -7.32 0.90
CA LEU A 148 17.47 -6.99 -0.53
C LEU A 148 16.92 -5.58 -0.73
N LEU A 149 15.86 -5.21 0.02
CA LEU A 149 15.24 -3.89 -0.05
C LEU A 149 16.20 -2.75 0.33
N ARG A 150 17.00 -2.92 1.40
CA ARG A 150 18.01 -1.92 1.83
C ARG A 150 19.12 -1.70 0.81
N ARG A 151 19.35 -2.66 -0.09
CA ARG A 151 20.36 -2.56 -1.14
C ARG A 151 19.81 -1.93 -2.42
N ASP A 152 18.52 -1.58 -2.46
CA ASP A 152 17.84 -0.99 -3.62
C ASP A 152 18.05 -1.84 -4.89
N LEU A 153 18.08 -3.17 -4.74
CA LEU A 153 18.25 -4.09 -5.85
C LEU A 153 16.89 -4.46 -6.43
N ILE A 154 16.73 -4.31 -7.74
CA ILE A 154 15.53 -4.74 -8.44
C ILE A 154 15.78 -6.16 -8.93
N VAL A 155 14.98 -7.11 -8.47
CA VAL A 155 15.09 -8.51 -8.90
C VAL A 155 13.96 -8.83 -9.86
N GLU A 156 14.31 -9.19 -11.09
CA GLU A 156 13.38 -9.74 -12.07
C GLU A 156 13.43 -11.25 -12.01
N VAL A 157 12.28 -11.92 -11.95
CA VAL A 157 12.18 -13.39 -11.96
C VAL A 157 11.45 -13.79 -13.22
N ASP A 158 12.12 -14.53 -14.08
CA ASP A 158 11.49 -15.11 -15.27
C ASP A 158 10.54 -16.26 -14.86
N GLU A 159 9.50 -16.47 -15.66
CA GLU A 159 8.46 -17.50 -15.42
C GLU A 159 9.05 -18.92 -15.35
N ASP A 160 10.13 -19.17 -16.08
CA ASP A 160 10.83 -20.45 -16.10
C ASP A 160 11.39 -20.85 -14.72
N VAL A 161 11.74 -19.87 -13.88
CA VAL A 161 12.18 -20.07 -12.50
C VAL A 161 11.02 -20.57 -11.63
N VAL A 162 9.82 -20.04 -11.82
CA VAL A 162 8.62 -20.43 -11.06
C VAL A 162 8.22 -21.86 -11.40
N GLU A 163 8.20 -22.22 -12.68
CA GLU A 163 7.93 -23.59 -13.11
C GLU A 163 8.97 -24.58 -12.58
N TRP A 164 10.26 -24.20 -12.61
CA TRP A 164 11.32 -25.02 -12.02
C TRP A 164 11.12 -25.25 -10.51
N LEU A 165 10.65 -24.23 -9.78
CA LEU A 165 10.36 -24.34 -8.35
C LEU A 165 9.17 -25.25 -8.05
N VAL A 166 8.13 -25.25 -8.88
CA VAL A 166 6.97 -26.14 -8.70
C VAL A 166 7.38 -27.61 -8.91
N ASP A 167 8.15 -27.89 -9.95
CA ASP A 167 8.57 -29.26 -10.27
C ASP A 167 9.61 -29.82 -9.28
N ASN A 168 10.49 -28.96 -8.74
CA ASN A 168 11.54 -29.38 -7.80
C ASN A 168 11.22 -29.10 -6.33
N GLY A 169 10.11 -28.41 -6.02
CA GLY A 169 9.76 -27.95 -4.67
C GLY A 169 8.69 -28.80 -3.97
N TYR A 170 8.08 -29.78 -4.64
CA TYR A 170 7.10 -30.67 -4.02
C TYR A 170 7.73 -31.95 -3.47
N SER A 171 7.43 -32.27 -2.22
CA SER A 171 7.75 -33.57 -1.62
C SER A 171 6.50 -34.13 -0.93
N GLU A 172 6.10 -35.34 -1.28
CA GLU A 172 4.94 -36.03 -0.68
C GLU A 172 5.07 -36.20 0.84
N ARG A 173 6.31 -36.31 1.36
CA ARG A 173 6.59 -36.45 2.80
C ARG A 173 6.62 -35.12 3.57
N TYR A 174 7.03 -34.03 2.92
CA TYR A 174 7.32 -32.75 3.59
C TYR A 174 6.39 -31.60 3.16
N GLY A 175 5.50 -31.84 2.19
CA GLY A 175 4.57 -30.85 1.64
C GLY A 175 5.27 -29.58 1.14
N ALA A 176 4.58 -28.44 1.21
CA ALA A 176 5.10 -27.14 0.81
C ALA A 176 6.25 -26.60 1.70
N ARG A 177 6.55 -27.25 2.85
CA ARG A 177 7.74 -26.86 3.66
C ARG A 177 9.04 -27.09 2.88
N TYR A 178 9.07 -28.09 2.00
CA TYR A 178 10.21 -28.32 1.11
C TYR A 178 10.32 -27.21 0.06
N LEU A 179 9.19 -26.78 -0.52
CA LEU A 179 9.11 -25.66 -1.46
C LEU A 179 9.67 -24.38 -0.84
N ALA A 180 9.28 -24.03 0.39
CA ALA A 180 9.79 -22.83 1.06
C ALA A 180 11.33 -22.82 1.18
N ARG A 181 11.94 -23.97 1.49
CA ARG A 181 13.41 -24.11 1.54
C ARG A 181 14.04 -24.06 0.15
N GLN A 182 13.39 -24.64 -0.85
CA GLN A 182 13.89 -24.61 -2.23
C GLN A 182 13.81 -23.22 -2.83
N VAL A 183 12.72 -22.48 -2.63
CA VAL A 183 12.59 -21.07 -3.04
C VAL A 183 13.69 -20.25 -2.38
N GLU A 184 13.86 -20.38 -1.07
CA GLU A 184 14.90 -19.66 -0.34
C GLU A 184 16.30 -19.96 -0.90
N LYS A 185 16.64 -21.22 -1.15
CA LYS A 185 17.94 -21.59 -1.71
C LYS A 185 18.10 -21.13 -3.16
N ALA A 186 17.13 -21.39 -4.03
CA ALA A 186 17.22 -21.17 -5.46
C ALA A 186 17.19 -19.68 -5.84
N ILE A 187 16.57 -18.84 -5.02
CA ILE A 187 16.53 -17.38 -5.21
C ILE A 187 17.69 -16.71 -4.47
N THR A 188 17.90 -17.03 -3.18
CA THR A 188 18.91 -16.34 -2.37
C THR A 188 20.33 -16.66 -2.83
N TYR A 189 20.63 -17.89 -3.26
CA TYR A 189 21.99 -18.26 -3.65
C TYR A 189 22.47 -17.52 -4.91
N PRO A 190 21.73 -17.49 -6.04
CA PRO A 190 22.15 -16.73 -7.22
C PRO A 190 22.20 -15.23 -6.96
N LEU A 191 21.30 -14.68 -6.12
CA LEU A 191 21.35 -13.27 -5.72
C LEU A 191 22.57 -12.96 -4.85
N ALA A 192 22.84 -13.77 -3.82
CA ALA A 192 24.01 -13.61 -2.96
C ALA A 192 25.30 -13.72 -3.76
N GLN A 193 25.38 -14.67 -4.71
CA GLN A 193 26.52 -14.82 -5.59
C GLN A 193 26.73 -13.56 -6.44
N GLN A 194 25.69 -12.97 -7.02
CA GLN A 194 25.79 -11.71 -7.78
C GLN A 194 26.25 -10.57 -6.89
N ILE A 195 25.71 -10.49 -5.69
CA ILE A 195 26.06 -9.43 -4.74
C ILE A 195 27.54 -9.54 -4.35
N ILE A 196 28.03 -10.74 -4.09
CA ILE A 196 29.44 -10.98 -3.72
C ILE A 196 30.38 -10.75 -4.91
N GLN A 197 30.04 -11.26 -6.09
CA GLN A 197 30.93 -11.24 -7.25
C GLN A 197 31.00 -9.88 -7.92
N ASN A 198 29.86 -9.19 -8.02
CA ASN A 198 29.75 -7.98 -8.82
C ASN A 198 29.53 -6.72 -7.98
N SER A 199 29.28 -6.84 -6.66
CA SER A 199 28.97 -5.72 -5.76
C SER A 199 28.06 -4.68 -6.44
N PRO A 200 26.86 -5.09 -6.88
CA PRO A 200 26.02 -4.27 -7.72
C PRO A 200 25.66 -2.97 -6.97
N PRO A 201 25.83 -1.80 -7.61
CA PRO A 201 25.44 -0.53 -7.00
C PRO A 201 23.93 -0.50 -6.73
N SER A 202 23.52 0.35 -5.79
CA SER A 202 22.10 0.68 -5.51
C SER A 202 21.36 0.99 -6.81
N GLY A 203 20.15 0.45 -6.99
CA GLY A 203 19.31 0.62 -8.19
C GLY A 203 19.57 -0.38 -9.31
N SER A 204 20.56 -1.27 -9.15
CA SER A 204 20.87 -2.28 -10.17
C SER A 204 19.76 -3.30 -10.35
N VAL A 205 19.58 -3.75 -11.59
CA VAL A 205 18.63 -4.81 -11.94
C VAL A 205 19.35 -6.14 -12.03
N VAL A 206 18.91 -7.12 -11.25
CA VAL A 206 19.39 -8.51 -11.28
C VAL A 206 18.27 -9.39 -11.83
N ARG A 207 18.50 -10.05 -12.96
CA ARG A 207 17.53 -10.96 -13.55
C ARG A 207 17.85 -12.40 -13.15
N LEU A 208 16.84 -13.12 -12.67
CA LEU A 208 16.84 -14.55 -12.38
C LEU A 208 16.16 -15.31 -13.52
N PHE A 209 16.85 -16.32 -14.04
CA PHE A 209 16.39 -17.13 -15.16
C PHE A 209 16.90 -18.56 -15.00
N THR A 210 16.35 -19.52 -15.74
CA THR A 210 16.88 -20.89 -15.74
C THR A 210 17.95 -21.07 -16.82
N HIS A 211 19.07 -21.68 -16.43
CA HIS A 211 20.15 -22.04 -17.35
C HIS A 211 20.70 -23.43 -16.99
N ASN A 212 20.75 -24.33 -17.97
CA ASN A 212 21.21 -25.72 -17.80
C ASN A 212 20.53 -26.46 -16.62
N GLY A 213 19.22 -26.26 -16.46
CA GLY A 213 18.44 -26.92 -15.41
C GLY A 213 18.67 -26.41 -13.99
N ARG A 214 19.26 -25.22 -13.82
CA ARG A 214 19.44 -24.53 -12.54
C ARG A 214 19.04 -23.06 -12.65
N VAL A 215 18.65 -22.47 -11.53
CA VAL A 215 18.41 -21.02 -11.44
C VAL A 215 19.76 -20.30 -11.46
N ALA A 216 19.92 -19.38 -12.40
CA ALA A 216 21.06 -18.51 -12.58
C ALA A 216 20.63 -17.05 -12.48
N SER A 217 21.62 -16.15 -12.39
CA SER A 217 21.40 -14.72 -12.24
C SER A 217 22.32 -13.93 -13.17
N ALA A 218 21.83 -12.81 -13.69
CA ALA A 218 22.61 -11.87 -14.48
C ALA A 218 22.37 -10.44 -14.00
N LEU A 219 23.46 -9.68 -13.83
CA LEU A 219 23.40 -8.25 -13.57
C LEU A 219 23.16 -7.52 -14.88
N ILE A 220 22.04 -6.81 -14.97
CA ILE A 220 21.75 -5.90 -16.07
C ILE A 220 22.31 -4.53 -15.66
N LEU A 221 23.47 -4.18 -16.23
CA LEU A 221 24.05 -2.87 -16.01
C LEU A 221 23.24 -1.82 -16.80
N PRO A 222 22.93 -0.65 -16.21
CA PRO A 222 22.43 0.47 -16.96
C PRO A 222 23.44 0.81 -18.07
N SER A 223 23.00 0.75 -19.32
CA SER A 223 23.86 0.83 -20.51
C SER A 223 24.76 2.07 -20.45
N THR A 224 26.08 1.87 -20.52
CA THR A 224 27.08 2.94 -20.32
C THR A 224 27.49 3.72 -21.55
N THR A 225 26.91 3.40 -22.69
CA THR A 225 27.24 4.00 -23.97
C THR A 225 26.29 5.18 -24.20
N ASP A 226 26.81 6.34 -24.61
CA ASP A 226 26.04 7.36 -25.35
C ASP A 226 26.05 6.93 -26.82
N PRO A 227 25.03 6.21 -27.32
CA PRO A 227 24.70 6.32 -28.73
C PRO A 227 24.11 7.71 -28.95
N ASP A 228 24.53 8.37 -30.03
CA ASP A 228 24.13 9.71 -30.49
C ASP A 228 22.80 10.21 -29.89
N GLU A 229 22.84 11.29 -29.10
CA GLU A 229 21.66 11.86 -28.44
C GLU A 229 20.63 12.34 -29.47
N GLU A 230 19.73 11.45 -29.86
CA GLU A 230 18.40 11.84 -30.28
C GLU A 230 17.65 12.34 -29.03
N PRO A 231 17.13 13.58 -29.02
CA PRO A 231 16.25 14.03 -27.94
C PRO A 231 15.11 13.02 -27.77
N LEU A 232 14.70 12.75 -26.52
CA LEU A 232 13.54 11.89 -26.30
C LEU A 232 12.36 12.55 -27.04
N PRO A 233 11.60 11.81 -27.86
CA PRO A 233 10.48 12.38 -28.58
C PRO A 233 9.53 13.02 -27.57
N THR A 234 9.29 14.33 -27.71
CA THR A 234 8.32 15.10 -26.92
C THR A 234 6.90 14.89 -27.46
N GLU A 235 6.64 13.76 -28.13
CA GLU A 235 5.36 13.50 -28.77
C GLU A 235 4.32 13.09 -27.74
N GLY A 236 3.30 13.94 -27.61
CA GLY A 236 1.93 13.51 -27.42
C GLY A 236 1.46 13.48 -25.98
N VAL A 237 1.00 14.65 -25.53
CA VAL A 237 -0.19 14.76 -24.67
C VAL A 237 -1.15 13.63 -25.05
N LEU A 238 -1.47 12.76 -24.08
CA LEU A 238 -2.63 11.89 -24.20
C LEU A 238 -3.83 12.84 -24.33
N GLU A 239 -4.25 13.13 -25.57
CA GLU A 239 -5.49 13.85 -25.82
C GLU A 239 -6.57 13.10 -25.05
N SER A 240 -7.20 13.81 -24.12
CA SER A 240 -8.30 13.32 -23.32
C SER A 240 -9.37 12.82 -24.28
N ALA A 241 -9.42 11.50 -24.45
CA ALA A 241 -10.39 10.86 -25.32
C ALA A 241 -11.81 11.17 -24.84
N ASP A 242 -12.68 11.44 -25.81
CA ASP A 242 -14.14 11.44 -25.72
C ASP A 242 -14.84 12.63 -25.04
N LEU A 243 -14.41 13.86 -25.33
CA LEU A 243 -15.33 15.00 -25.35
C LEU A 243 -15.46 15.54 -26.78
N PRO A 244 -16.68 15.70 -27.33
CA PRO A 244 -16.85 16.32 -28.63
C PRO A 244 -16.21 17.72 -28.61
N ARG A 245 -15.41 18.05 -29.63
CA ARG A 245 -14.68 19.33 -29.76
C ARG A 245 -15.59 20.58 -29.63
N ARG A 246 -16.90 20.41 -29.70
CA ARG A 246 -17.92 21.43 -29.43
C ARG A 246 -19.07 20.83 -28.60
N LEU A 247 -19.18 21.25 -27.34
CA LEU A 247 -20.34 20.92 -26.49
C LEU A 247 -21.59 21.64 -27.01
N THR A 248 -22.71 20.91 -27.10
CA THR A 248 -24.02 21.42 -27.49
C THR A 248 -24.95 21.34 -26.30
N TRP A 249 -26.04 22.12 -26.30
CA TRP A 249 -27.06 22.03 -25.24
C TRP A 249 -27.61 20.61 -25.08
N HIS A 250 -27.78 19.89 -26.19
CA HIS A 250 -28.22 18.49 -26.17
C HIS A 250 -27.25 17.57 -25.42
N HIS A 251 -25.93 17.76 -25.57
CA HIS A 251 -24.94 16.98 -24.80
C HIS A 251 -25.05 17.27 -23.29
N LEU A 252 -25.30 18.52 -22.91
CA LEU A 252 -25.45 18.93 -21.50
C LEU A 252 -26.74 18.37 -20.90
N GLU A 253 -27.86 18.44 -21.62
CA GLU A 253 -29.16 17.89 -21.20
C GLU A 253 -29.13 16.38 -20.99
N ASN A 254 -28.49 15.65 -21.90
CA ASN A 254 -28.39 14.18 -21.80
C ASN A 254 -27.51 13.75 -20.62
N ALA A 255 -26.46 14.51 -20.32
CA ALA A 255 -25.51 14.17 -19.26
C ALA A 255 -25.96 14.66 -17.87
N TYR A 256 -26.76 15.73 -17.79
CA TYR A 256 -27.16 16.35 -16.52
C TYR A 256 -27.82 15.37 -15.53
N PRO A 257 -28.82 14.53 -15.89
CA PRO A 257 -29.46 13.63 -14.93
C PRO A 257 -28.49 12.63 -14.29
N GLN A 258 -27.50 12.16 -15.07
CA GLN A 258 -26.48 11.24 -14.56
C GLN A 258 -25.50 11.94 -13.60
N LEU A 259 -25.12 13.19 -13.91
CA LEU A 259 -24.30 14.00 -13.02
C LEU A 259 -25.03 14.33 -11.72
N GLU A 260 -26.32 14.65 -11.81
CA GLU A 260 -27.17 14.97 -10.66
C GLU A 260 -27.29 13.79 -9.70
N GLU A 261 -27.61 12.59 -10.19
CA GLU A 261 -27.72 11.42 -9.31
C GLU A 261 -26.38 11.03 -8.67
N ARG A 262 -25.26 11.16 -9.41
CA ARG A 262 -23.94 10.87 -8.85
C ARG A 262 -23.51 11.86 -7.76
N VAL A 263 -23.76 13.15 -7.94
CA VAL A 263 -23.52 14.16 -6.89
C VAL A 263 -24.41 13.87 -5.67
N HIS A 264 -25.68 13.54 -5.87
CA HIS A 264 -26.57 13.18 -4.76
C HIS A 264 -26.17 11.88 -4.07
N ALA A 265 -25.65 10.90 -4.80
CA ALA A 265 -25.14 9.66 -4.21
C ALA A 265 -23.98 9.94 -3.24
N LEU A 266 -23.07 10.85 -3.59
CA LEU A 266 -22.00 11.31 -2.69
C LEU A 266 -22.54 11.98 -1.42
N GLU A 267 -23.60 12.79 -1.55
CA GLU A 267 -24.23 13.44 -0.40
C GLU A 267 -24.95 12.45 0.53
N ARG A 268 -25.46 11.34 0.00
CA ARG A 268 -26.21 10.31 0.76
C ARG A 268 -25.30 9.34 1.51
N THR A 269 -24.00 9.28 1.19
CA THR A 269 -23.07 8.33 1.82
C THR A 269 -22.93 8.61 3.32
N GLU A 270 -22.95 7.55 4.14
CA GLU A 270 -22.70 7.64 5.59
C GLU A 270 -21.39 8.35 5.92
N PHE A 271 -20.36 8.12 5.10
CA PHE A 271 -19.08 8.80 5.16
C PHE A 271 -19.22 10.34 5.12
N PHE A 272 -19.98 10.88 4.16
CA PHE A 272 -20.14 12.33 4.03
C PHE A 272 -20.99 12.92 5.16
N GLN A 273 -22.04 12.21 5.58
CA GLN A 273 -22.85 12.62 6.72
C GLN A 273 -22.02 12.68 8.01
N GLY A 274 -21.21 11.66 8.27
CA GLY A 274 -20.30 11.63 9.41
C GLY A 274 -19.26 12.76 9.38
N ILE A 275 -18.77 13.15 8.20
CA ILE A 275 -17.88 14.30 8.04
C ILE A 275 -18.56 15.61 8.45
N ARG A 276 -19.81 15.84 8.03
CA ARG A 276 -20.57 17.06 8.41
C ARG A 276 -20.89 17.10 9.89
N GLU A 277 -21.30 15.97 10.47
CA GLU A 277 -21.55 15.84 11.90
C GLU A 277 -20.30 16.14 12.72
N ARG A 278 -19.16 15.59 12.32
CA ARG A 278 -17.88 15.83 12.98
C ARG A 278 -17.40 17.27 12.83
N LEU A 279 -17.58 17.89 11.66
CA LEU A 279 -17.29 19.32 11.48
C LEU A 279 -18.13 20.19 12.40
N ASN A 280 -19.42 19.90 12.50
CA ASN A 280 -20.33 20.62 13.39
C ASN A 280 -19.93 20.43 14.86
N SER A 281 -19.53 19.21 15.26
CA SER A 281 -19.05 18.95 16.62
C SER A 281 -17.76 19.73 16.92
N LEU A 282 -16.77 19.71 16.02
CA LEU A 282 -15.50 20.43 16.20
C LEU A 282 -15.72 21.94 16.22
N THR A 283 -16.61 22.47 15.37
CA THR A 283 -16.99 23.89 15.36
C THR A 283 -17.64 24.29 16.69
N HIS A 284 -18.46 23.42 17.27
CA HIS A 284 -19.07 23.64 18.58
C HIS A 284 -18.02 23.58 19.71
N GLU A 285 -17.10 22.62 19.68
CA GLU A 285 -16.00 22.51 20.64
C GLU A 285 -15.13 23.78 20.64
N MET A 286 -14.81 24.33 19.46
CA MET A 286 -14.01 25.56 19.30
C MET A 286 -14.66 26.81 19.90
N SER A 287 -15.99 26.82 20.03
CA SER A 287 -16.73 27.93 20.65
C SER A 287 -16.55 27.97 22.17
N SER A 288 -15.99 26.92 22.77
CA SER A 288 -15.69 26.85 24.20
C SER A 288 -14.33 27.47 24.53
N THR A 289 -14.23 28.14 25.67
CA THR A 289 -12.95 28.69 26.16
C THR A 289 -11.96 27.60 26.58
N ALA A 290 -12.46 26.43 27.02
CA ALA A 290 -11.64 25.29 27.45
C ALA A 290 -10.91 24.58 26.30
N PHE A 291 -11.37 24.74 25.05
CA PHE A 291 -10.75 24.14 23.88
C PHE A 291 -9.35 24.69 23.60
N TRP A 292 -9.11 25.97 23.93
CA TRP A 292 -7.86 26.67 23.65
C TRP A 292 -6.79 26.46 24.73
N ASP A 293 -7.11 25.78 25.83
CA ASP A 293 -6.24 25.64 27.01
C ASP A 293 -5.23 24.48 26.88
N ASN A 294 -5.47 23.49 26.02
CA ASN A 294 -4.57 22.34 25.83
C ASN A 294 -3.87 22.35 24.45
N LEU A 295 -2.65 22.85 24.41
CA LEU A 295 -1.83 22.96 23.19
C LEU A 295 -1.52 21.60 22.52
N GLU A 296 -1.45 20.50 23.28
CA GLU A 296 -1.14 19.17 22.73
C GLU A 296 -2.34 18.56 21.97
N ASP A 297 -3.56 18.81 22.44
CA ASP A 297 -4.80 18.32 21.79
C ASP A 297 -5.33 19.26 20.70
N LEU A 298 -4.95 20.55 20.74
CA LEU A 298 -5.44 21.58 19.83
C LEU A 298 -4.98 21.34 18.38
N LYS A 299 -3.70 21.00 18.20
CA LYS A 299 -3.09 20.83 16.88
C LYS A 299 -3.75 19.72 16.03
N PRO A 300 -3.90 18.48 16.51
CA PRO A 300 -4.56 17.43 15.73
C PRO A 300 -6.04 17.72 15.45
N ARG A 301 -6.76 18.42 16.35
CA ARG A 301 -8.17 18.80 16.11
C ARG A 301 -8.32 19.85 15.02
N LEU A 302 -7.44 20.85 14.97
CA LEU A 302 -7.42 21.85 13.90
C LEU A 302 -7.04 21.22 12.54
N GLU A 303 -6.11 20.26 12.55
CA GLU A 303 -5.74 19.50 11.34
C GLU A 303 -6.90 18.63 10.83
N GLN A 304 -7.57 17.92 11.73
CA GLN A 304 -8.77 17.14 11.40
C GLN A 304 -9.86 18.04 10.82
N MET A 305 -10.11 19.20 11.42
CA MET A 305 -11.09 20.16 10.91
C MET A 305 -10.74 20.67 9.52
N GLY A 306 -9.47 21.04 9.26
CA GLY A 306 -9.02 21.48 7.94
C GLY A 306 -9.23 20.43 6.86
N TYR A 307 -8.96 19.16 7.19
CA TYR A 307 -9.21 18.02 6.31
C TYR A 307 -10.70 17.86 5.98
N LEU A 308 -11.53 17.75 7.03
CA LEU A 308 -12.96 17.54 6.88
C LEU A 308 -13.62 18.70 6.14
N SER A 309 -13.20 19.95 6.43
CA SER A 309 -13.72 21.15 5.78
C SER A 309 -13.37 21.19 4.31
N SER A 310 -12.16 20.76 3.93
CA SER A 310 -11.74 20.72 2.52
C SER A 310 -12.56 19.72 1.72
N TYR A 311 -12.86 18.56 2.32
CA TYR A 311 -13.74 17.57 1.68
C TYR A 311 -15.18 18.08 1.55
N SER A 312 -15.73 18.68 2.61
CA SER A 312 -17.08 19.25 2.57
C SER A 312 -17.19 20.30 1.47
N GLU A 313 -16.21 21.22 1.39
CA GLU A 313 -16.20 22.28 0.38
C GLU A 313 -16.11 21.73 -1.05
N GLN A 314 -15.44 20.60 -1.26
CA GLN A 314 -15.37 19.94 -2.57
C GLN A 314 -16.76 19.45 -3.00
N ILE A 315 -17.49 18.75 -2.13
CA ILE A 315 -18.85 18.28 -2.40
C ILE A 315 -19.81 19.46 -2.59
N ASP A 316 -19.71 20.48 -1.72
CA ASP A 316 -20.51 21.70 -1.83
C ASP A 316 -20.23 22.46 -3.14
N SER A 317 -18.99 22.43 -3.65
CA SER A 317 -18.61 23.01 -4.94
C SER A 317 -19.18 22.22 -6.12
N LEU A 318 -19.18 20.89 -6.07
CA LEU A 318 -19.85 20.06 -7.08
C LEU A 318 -21.35 20.40 -7.14
N ARG A 319 -22.00 20.49 -5.97
CA ARG A 319 -23.41 20.87 -5.87
C ARG A 319 -23.70 22.26 -6.45
N ARG A 320 -22.87 23.27 -6.14
CA ARG A 320 -23.03 24.62 -6.70
C ARG A 320 -22.89 24.63 -8.22
N ASN A 321 -21.85 23.98 -8.75
CA ASN A 321 -21.64 23.91 -10.21
C ASN A 321 -22.78 23.15 -10.92
N LEU A 322 -23.33 22.11 -10.29
CA LEU A 322 -24.49 21.37 -10.79
C LEU A 322 -25.74 22.27 -10.84
N ASN A 323 -26.03 23.01 -9.77
CA ASN A 323 -27.16 23.94 -9.73
C ASN A 323 -27.02 25.07 -10.75
N GLU A 324 -25.83 25.64 -10.91
CA GLU A 324 -25.59 26.67 -11.91
C GLU A 324 -25.73 26.11 -13.34
N LEU A 325 -25.24 24.90 -13.59
CA LEU A 325 -25.44 24.21 -14.87
C LEU A 325 -26.92 23.99 -15.17
N SER A 326 -27.73 23.62 -14.17
CA SER A 326 -29.17 23.41 -14.34
C SER A 326 -29.89 24.72 -14.69
N LEU A 327 -29.50 25.84 -14.09
CA LEU A 327 -30.01 27.17 -14.45
C LEU A 327 -29.71 27.51 -15.92
N TYR A 328 -28.48 27.30 -16.38
CA TYR A 328 -28.14 27.55 -17.79
C TYR A 328 -28.86 26.63 -18.77
N ILE A 329 -29.10 25.36 -18.40
CA ILE A 329 -29.88 24.43 -19.22
C ILE A 329 -31.35 24.90 -19.32
N ASN A 330 -31.92 25.37 -18.20
CA ASN A 330 -33.33 25.76 -18.10
C ASN A 330 -33.63 27.14 -18.69
N GLU A 331 -32.72 28.12 -18.53
CA GLU A 331 -32.88 29.52 -18.98
C GLU A 331 -32.31 29.78 -20.39
N ARG A 332 -32.05 28.72 -21.16
CA ARG A 332 -31.31 28.80 -22.43
C ARG A 332 -31.89 29.79 -23.45
N SER A 333 -30.99 30.56 -24.06
CA SER A 333 -31.22 31.28 -25.32
C SER A 333 -30.28 30.69 -26.38
N ASP A 334 -30.82 30.25 -27.51
CA ASP A 334 -30.03 29.59 -28.58
C ASP A 334 -28.94 30.49 -29.20
N ASP A 335 -29.10 31.81 -29.06
CA ASP A 335 -28.23 32.85 -29.61
C ASP A 335 -27.26 33.46 -28.59
N ASP A 336 -27.06 32.86 -27.40
CA ASP A 336 -26.10 33.35 -26.40
C ASP A 336 -24.85 32.44 -26.29
N PRO A 337 -23.74 32.81 -26.97
CA PRO A 337 -22.48 32.09 -26.87
C PRO A 337 -21.84 32.15 -25.48
N GLU A 338 -22.11 33.19 -24.69
CA GLU A 338 -21.51 33.40 -23.37
C GLU A 338 -22.17 32.46 -22.35
N ALA A 339 -23.50 32.40 -22.32
CA ALA A 339 -24.23 31.45 -21.48
C ALA A 339 -23.84 29.99 -21.77
N ARG A 340 -23.66 29.64 -23.05
CA ARG A 340 -23.18 28.29 -23.44
C ARG A 340 -21.75 28.03 -22.99
N ALA A 341 -20.87 29.03 -23.04
CA ALA A 341 -19.49 28.89 -22.58
C ALA A 341 -19.43 28.70 -21.06
N GLU A 342 -20.22 29.46 -20.29
CA GLU A 342 -20.34 29.29 -18.84
C GLU A 342 -20.89 27.92 -18.46
N ALA A 343 -21.96 27.46 -19.12
CA ALA A 343 -22.51 26.12 -18.93
C ALA A 343 -21.45 25.03 -19.21
N ALA A 344 -20.67 25.19 -20.29
CA ALA A 344 -19.59 24.27 -20.62
C ALA A 344 -18.48 24.26 -19.55
N LEU A 345 -18.15 25.41 -18.94
CA LEU A 345 -17.18 25.48 -17.84
C LEU A 345 -17.68 24.70 -16.61
N ARG A 346 -18.94 24.88 -16.22
CA ARG A 346 -19.56 24.13 -15.10
C ARG A 346 -19.58 22.63 -15.36
N PHE A 347 -19.97 22.24 -16.57
CA PHE A 347 -19.98 20.84 -16.99
C PHE A 347 -18.58 20.21 -16.95
N ARG A 348 -17.55 20.93 -17.45
CA ARG A 348 -16.17 20.46 -17.38
C ARG A 348 -15.66 20.35 -15.95
N TYR A 349 -16.04 21.27 -15.05
CA TYR A 349 -15.75 21.17 -13.63
C TYR A 349 -16.33 19.88 -13.03
N LEU A 350 -17.61 19.59 -13.29
CA LEU A 350 -18.27 18.38 -12.80
C LEU A 350 -17.60 17.10 -13.31
N LEU A 351 -17.34 17.00 -14.61
CA LEU A 351 -16.67 15.83 -15.19
C LEU A 351 -15.27 15.60 -14.61
N ARG A 352 -14.58 16.68 -14.25
CA ARG A 352 -13.24 16.64 -13.69
C ARG A 352 -13.23 16.24 -12.22
N ASP A 353 -14.12 16.82 -11.41
CA ASP A 353 -14.01 16.80 -9.95
C ASP A 353 -14.93 15.76 -9.29
N LEU A 354 -16.01 15.34 -9.97
CA LEU A 354 -16.93 14.31 -9.46
C LEU A 354 -16.27 12.93 -9.29
N PRO A 355 -15.53 12.38 -10.29
CA PRO A 355 -14.83 11.10 -10.11
C PRO A 355 -13.79 11.14 -8.99
N ARG A 356 -13.19 12.31 -8.71
CA ARG A 356 -12.25 12.44 -7.59
C ARG A 356 -12.92 12.33 -6.25
N ALA A 357 -14.06 13.00 -6.10
CA ALA A 357 -14.85 12.91 -4.89
C ALA A 357 -15.27 11.44 -4.62
N GLU A 358 -15.71 10.73 -5.66
CA GLU A 358 -16.05 9.29 -5.59
C GLU A 358 -14.86 8.42 -5.18
N ILE A 359 -13.70 8.57 -5.84
CA ILE A 359 -12.49 7.81 -5.49
C ILE A 359 -12.06 8.12 -4.05
N SER A 360 -12.22 9.37 -3.62
CA SER A 360 -11.73 9.79 -2.32
C SER A 360 -12.54 9.24 -1.13
N GLN A 361 -13.78 8.80 -1.36
CA GLN A 361 -14.52 8.00 -0.36
C GLN A 361 -13.86 6.65 -0.08
N GLN A 362 -13.03 6.14 -0.99
CA GLN A 362 -12.33 4.87 -0.84
C GLN A 362 -10.99 5.01 -0.07
N PHE A 363 -10.62 6.23 0.31
CA PHE A 363 -9.37 6.49 1.00
C PHE A 363 -9.46 6.17 2.49
N SER A 364 -9.02 4.96 2.86
CA SER A 364 -9.09 4.45 4.24
C SER A 364 -8.05 5.04 5.18
N HIS A 365 -6.91 5.53 4.67
CA HIS A 365 -5.85 6.09 5.51
C HIS A 365 -5.98 7.62 5.61
N PRO A 366 -5.92 8.23 6.81
CA PRO A 366 -5.99 9.67 6.98
C PRO A 366 -4.91 10.48 6.26
N TRP A 367 -3.81 9.88 5.76
CA TRP A 367 -2.83 10.60 4.95
C TRP A 367 -3.27 10.79 3.50
N HIS A 368 -4.10 9.88 2.97
CA HIS A 368 -4.53 9.84 1.57
C HIS A 368 -5.27 11.11 1.16
N ALA A 369 -5.94 11.70 2.13
CA ALA A 369 -6.54 13.00 2.17
C ALA A 369 -5.68 14.22 1.81
N TYR A 370 -4.39 14.21 2.16
CA TYR A 370 -3.56 15.40 2.10
C TYR A 370 -2.99 15.63 0.70
N GLY A 371 -2.49 16.86 0.49
CA GLY A 371 -1.55 17.13 -0.58
C GLY A 371 -0.29 16.28 -0.45
N VAL A 372 0.62 16.41 -1.41
CA VAL A 372 1.79 15.55 -1.53
C VAL A 372 3.03 16.31 -1.95
N PHE A 373 4.17 15.91 -1.40
CA PHE A 373 5.49 16.29 -1.85
C PHE A 373 6.10 15.15 -2.66
N LEU A 374 6.39 15.43 -3.91
CA LEU A 374 7.11 14.55 -4.82
C LEU A 374 8.56 14.99 -4.90
N GLN A 375 9.47 14.03 -4.79
CA GLN A 375 10.89 14.19 -5.12
C GLN A 375 11.21 13.25 -6.26
N ILE A 376 11.72 13.79 -7.36
CA ILE A 376 12.07 13.03 -8.56
C ILE A 376 13.56 13.23 -8.81
N GLU A 377 14.35 12.16 -8.77
CA GLU A 377 15.81 12.21 -8.87
C GLU A 377 16.32 11.32 -10.00
N ALA A 378 17.25 11.82 -10.82
CA ALA A 378 17.94 11.01 -11.82
C ALA A 378 18.88 9.98 -11.17
N ARG A 379 18.72 8.70 -11.49
CA ARG A 379 19.67 7.67 -11.07
C ARG A 379 20.84 7.60 -12.06
N GLY A 380 21.85 8.43 -11.81
CA GLY A 380 23.12 8.44 -12.55
C GLY A 380 23.54 9.82 -13.06
N ARG A 381 24.82 9.97 -13.45
CA ARG A 381 25.41 11.26 -13.87
C ARG A 381 25.15 11.64 -15.35
N ARG A 382 24.33 10.87 -16.08
CA ARG A 382 24.13 11.04 -17.53
C ARG A 382 23.03 12.03 -17.86
N THR A 383 23.19 12.74 -18.98
CA THR A 383 22.19 13.62 -19.59
C THR A 383 20.88 12.89 -19.89
N VAL A 384 20.93 11.66 -20.41
CA VAL A 384 19.73 10.86 -20.72
C VAL A 384 18.86 10.56 -19.49
N ALA A 385 19.47 10.23 -18.34
CA ALA A 385 18.73 10.00 -17.09
C ALA A 385 18.12 11.30 -16.54
N ARG A 386 18.86 12.41 -16.67
CA ARG A 386 18.37 13.75 -16.28
C ARG A 386 17.23 14.23 -17.18
N HIS A 387 17.27 13.92 -18.46
CA HIS A 387 16.19 14.22 -19.40
C HIS A 387 14.96 13.34 -19.13
N TRP A 388 15.14 12.05 -18.79
CA TRP A 388 14.03 11.22 -18.30
C TRP A 388 13.40 11.77 -17.02
N THR A 389 14.21 12.25 -16.07
CA THR A 389 13.72 12.94 -14.87
C THR A 389 12.90 14.17 -15.21
N GLU A 390 13.33 14.97 -16.19
CA GLU A 390 12.58 16.14 -16.66
C GLU A 390 11.25 15.75 -17.32
N ILE A 391 11.23 14.72 -18.15
CA ILE A 391 9.99 14.20 -18.75
C ILE A 391 9.05 13.68 -17.67
N LEU A 392 9.56 12.88 -16.73
CA LEU A 392 8.77 12.32 -15.65
C LEU A 392 8.21 13.42 -14.74
N ALA A 393 9.01 14.44 -14.42
CA ALA A 393 8.55 15.59 -13.66
C ALA A 393 7.46 16.38 -14.40
N ASN A 394 7.64 16.66 -15.68
CA ASN A 394 6.62 17.29 -16.51
C ASN A 394 5.36 16.43 -16.62
N ALA A 395 5.49 15.11 -16.70
CA ALA A 395 4.34 14.20 -16.71
C ALA A 395 3.54 14.29 -15.41
N TYR A 396 4.19 14.40 -14.24
CA TYR A 396 3.47 14.62 -12.97
C TYR A 396 2.86 16.02 -12.86
N LEU A 397 3.54 17.06 -13.35
CA LEU A 397 2.98 18.42 -13.41
C LEU A 397 1.74 18.47 -14.30
N GLN A 398 1.81 17.89 -15.50
CA GLN A 398 0.69 17.79 -16.42
C GLN A 398 -0.43 16.91 -15.87
N TRP A 399 -0.09 15.75 -15.29
CA TRP A 399 -1.06 14.88 -14.62
C TRP A 399 -1.83 15.65 -13.54
N ALA A 400 -1.14 16.47 -12.76
CA ALA A 400 -1.73 17.28 -11.71
C ALA A 400 -2.64 18.38 -12.28
N GLU A 401 -2.19 19.10 -13.32
CA GLU A 401 -2.95 20.15 -13.99
C GLU A 401 -4.22 19.61 -14.68
N GLU A 402 -4.10 18.54 -15.47
CA GLU A 402 -5.22 17.82 -16.09
C GLU A 402 -6.22 17.36 -15.03
N ARG A 403 -5.68 16.95 -13.88
CA ARG A 403 -6.46 16.56 -12.72
C ARG A 403 -6.67 17.71 -11.74
N GLY A 404 -6.70 18.97 -12.19
CA GLY A 404 -7.13 20.12 -11.39
C GLY A 404 -6.46 20.29 -10.02
N PHE A 405 -5.33 19.64 -9.77
CA PHE A 405 -4.53 19.81 -8.57
C PHE A 405 -3.64 21.04 -8.75
N GLU A 406 -3.36 21.73 -7.64
CA GLU A 406 -2.40 22.83 -7.65
C GLU A 406 -0.99 22.23 -7.55
N ALA A 407 -0.28 22.17 -8.67
CA ALA A 407 1.12 21.74 -8.70
C ALA A 407 2.06 22.95 -8.66
N LEU A 408 2.99 22.93 -7.71
CA LEU A 408 3.99 23.96 -7.51
C LEU A 408 5.38 23.31 -7.48
N VAL A 409 6.26 23.71 -8.39
CA VAL A 409 7.67 23.36 -8.31
C VAL A 409 8.28 24.14 -7.14
N ILE A 410 8.75 23.43 -6.13
CA ILE A 410 9.32 24.03 -4.91
C ILE A 410 10.85 24.06 -4.96
N GLY A 411 11.47 23.23 -5.79
CA GLY A 411 12.91 23.21 -5.97
C GLY A 411 13.37 22.40 -7.17
N GLU A 412 14.51 22.80 -7.72
CA GLU A 412 15.22 22.15 -8.80
C GLU A 412 16.72 22.07 -8.44
N GLU A 413 17.30 20.89 -8.58
CA GLU A 413 18.75 20.69 -8.56
C GLU A 413 19.24 20.55 -10.00
N LEU A 414 20.10 21.47 -10.44
CA LEU A 414 20.64 21.49 -11.79
C LEU A 414 22.09 21.00 -11.79
N GLY A 415 22.38 19.97 -12.59
CA GLY A 415 23.72 19.50 -12.87
C GLY A 415 24.11 19.82 -14.32
N SER A 416 25.16 20.61 -14.55
CA SER A 416 25.61 21.02 -15.90
C SER A 416 24.49 21.57 -16.80
N GLY A 417 23.50 22.26 -16.21
CA GLY A 417 22.35 22.81 -16.93
C GLY A 417 21.21 21.82 -17.22
N THR A 418 21.27 20.58 -16.71
CA THR A 418 20.22 19.56 -16.85
C THR A 418 19.62 19.19 -15.49
N LEU A 419 18.34 18.80 -15.46
CA LEU A 419 17.61 18.54 -14.21
C LEU A 419 18.12 17.25 -13.55
N GLN A 420 18.78 17.39 -12.39
CA GLN A 420 19.26 16.25 -11.60
C GLN A 420 18.19 15.77 -10.62
N ALA A 421 17.52 16.70 -9.96
CA ALA A 421 16.39 16.41 -9.10
C ALA A 421 15.36 17.54 -9.15
N ALA A 422 14.10 17.19 -8.93
CA ALA A 422 13.00 18.12 -8.80
C ALA A 422 12.18 17.80 -7.55
N TRP A 423 11.72 18.86 -6.89
CA TRP A 423 10.76 18.79 -5.81
C TRP A 423 9.50 19.52 -6.24
N ILE A 424 8.37 18.80 -6.20
CA ILE A 424 7.06 19.30 -6.62
C ILE A 424 6.11 19.11 -5.44
N LYS A 425 5.38 20.17 -5.09
CA LYS A 425 4.26 20.12 -4.17
C LYS A 425 2.97 20.07 -4.98
N ILE A 426 2.19 19.00 -4.84
CA ILE A 426 0.86 18.90 -5.42
C ILE A 426 -0.14 19.07 -4.28
N SER A 427 -0.89 20.16 -4.31
CA SER A 427 -1.89 20.51 -3.31
C SER A 427 -3.28 20.19 -3.84
N GLY A 428 -4.07 19.52 -3.00
CA GLY A 428 -5.45 19.17 -3.26
C GLY A 428 -5.82 17.91 -2.50
N TYR A 429 -7.11 17.80 -2.22
CA TYR A 429 -7.67 16.68 -1.48
C TYR A 429 -7.42 15.37 -2.22
N GLY A 430 -6.91 14.35 -1.54
CA GLY A 430 -6.72 13.03 -2.15
C GLY A 430 -5.42 12.83 -2.94
N ALA A 431 -4.58 13.87 -3.08
CA ALA A 431 -3.40 13.80 -3.95
C ALA A 431 -2.37 12.77 -3.45
N TYR A 432 -2.14 12.69 -2.14
CA TYR A 432 -1.28 11.65 -1.57
C TYR A 432 -1.88 10.25 -1.76
N GLY A 433 -3.20 10.11 -1.59
CA GLY A 433 -3.93 8.85 -1.82
C GLY A 433 -3.72 8.27 -3.21
N LEU A 434 -3.63 9.13 -4.22
CA LEU A 434 -3.41 8.72 -5.61
C LEU A 434 -1.94 8.44 -5.94
N LEU A 435 -1.00 9.11 -5.27
CA LEU A 435 0.41 9.10 -5.66
C LEU A 435 1.31 8.27 -4.74
N HIS A 436 0.87 7.86 -3.55
CA HIS A 436 1.73 7.10 -2.64
C HIS A 436 2.13 5.72 -3.19
N THR A 437 1.38 5.18 -4.16
CA THR A 437 1.70 3.93 -4.87
C THR A 437 2.80 4.10 -5.91
N GLU A 438 3.13 5.34 -6.29
CA GLU A 438 4.14 5.67 -7.30
C GLU A 438 5.57 5.74 -6.71
N VAL A 439 5.73 5.50 -5.41
CA VAL A 439 7.05 5.49 -4.75
C VAL A 439 7.92 4.36 -5.32
N GLY A 440 9.09 4.70 -5.86
CA GLY A 440 10.04 3.71 -6.36
C GLY A 440 10.91 4.18 -7.51
N ASN A 441 11.55 3.23 -8.18
CA ASN A 441 12.37 3.48 -9.36
C ASN A 441 11.50 3.36 -10.62
N HIS A 442 11.38 4.46 -11.35
CA HIS A 442 10.67 4.59 -12.62
C HIS A 442 11.62 4.37 -13.79
N ARG A 443 11.28 3.44 -14.68
CA ARG A 443 12.16 2.99 -15.75
C ARG A 443 11.61 3.28 -17.14
N LEU A 444 12.48 3.72 -18.03
CA LEU A 444 12.24 3.79 -19.47
C LEU A 444 13.14 2.74 -20.16
N ILE A 445 12.51 1.79 -20.87
CA ILE A 445 13.21 0.71 -21.59
C ILE A 445 13.23 1.06 -23.07
N ARG A 446 14.42 1.34 -23.63
CA ARG A 446 14.62 1.58 -25.06
C ARG A 446 15.26 0.36 -25.72
N SER A 447 14.79 0.01 -26.90
CA SER A 447 15.49 -0.93 -27.79
C SER A 447 16.55 -0.13 -28.54
N GLY A 448 17.83 -0.31 -28.23
CA GLY A 448 18.90 0.39 -28.95
C GLY A 448 19.28 -0.35 -30.24
N GLU A 449 19.25 0.35 -31.38
CA GLU A 449 19.97 -0.05 -32.60
C GLU A 449 21.33 0.66 -32.62
N GLY A 450 22.32 0.07 -31.94
CA GLY A 450 23.70 0.56 -31.95
C GLY A 450 24.69 -0.57 -32.25
N ASN A 451 25.44 -0.44 -33.35
CA ASN A 451 26.58 -1.28 -33.75
C ASN A 451 26.44 -2.80 -33.49
N GLY A 452 25.44 -3.43 -34.10
CA GLY A 452 25.41 -4.89 -34.29
C GLY A 452 25.06 -5.76 -33.05
N ARG A 453 24.67 -5.17 -31.92
CA ARG A 453 24.06 -5.90 -30.79
C ARG A 453 22.73 -5.26 -30.40
N ARG A 454 21.63 -6.01 -30.48
CA ARG A 454 20.33 -5.64 -29.88
C ARG A 454 20.50 -5.58 -28.36
N GLY A 455 20.83 -4.41 -27.83
CA GLY A 455 20.91 -4.14 -26.39
C GLY A 455 19.66 -3.40 -25.93
N ARG A 456 19.01 -3.89 -24.87
CA ARG A 456 17.99 -3.10 -24.15
C ARG A 456 18.70 -2.07 -23.26
N GLN A 457 18.39 -0.80 -23.47
CA GLN A 457 18.82 0.30 -22.61
C GLN A 457 17.75 0.55 -21.56
N VAL A 458 18.15 0.60 -20.29
CA VAL A 458 17.26 0.91 -19.17
C VAL A 458 17.72 2.24 -18.59
N ILE A 459 16.86 3.25 -18.66
CA ILE A 459 17.03 4.58 -18.08
C ILE A 459 16.16 4.63 -16.83
N GLN A 460 16.66 5.21 -15.73
CA GLN A 460 15.99 5.17 -14.42
C GLN A 460 15.96 6.55 -13.76
N SER A 461 14.83 6.87 -13.17
CA SER A 461 14.64 7.98 -12.22
C SER A 461 13.92 7.46 -11.00
N ARG A 462 14.24 7.99 -9.82
CA ARG A 462 13.58 7.64 -8.57
C ARG A 462 12.47 8.64 -8.30
N VAL A 463 11.31 8.16 -7.85
CA VAL A 463 10.22 8.97 -7.30
C VAL A 463 10.06 8.62 -5.82
N ALA A 464 10.04 9.64 -4.97
CA ALA A 464 9.70 9.54 -3.57
C ALA A 464 8.51 10.46 -3.27
N VAL A 465 7.61 10.01 -2.39
CA VAL A 465 6.30 10.62 -2.16
C VAL A 465 6.07 10.77 -0.66
N TRP A 466 5.67 11.96 -0.23
CA TRP A 466 5.48 12.29 1.19
C TRP A 466 4.19 13.10 1.40
N PRO A 467 3.44 12.88 2.49
CA PRO A 467 2.20 13.60 2.73
C PRO A 467 2.49 15.06 3.14
N ALA A 468 1.78 16.01 2.54
CA ALA A 468 1.89 17.43 2.85
C ALA A 468 1.06 17.83 4.09
N SER A 469 1.20 17.08 5.19
CA SER A 469 0.46 17.32 6.44
C SER A 469 1.16 18.33 7.35
N PRO A 470 0.43 19.14 8.15
CA PRO A 470 1.03 20.03 9.16
C PRO A 470 1.72 19.29 10.32
N ALA A 471 1.47 18.00 10.52
CA ALA A 471 2.25 17.14 11.41
C ALA A 471 3.69 16.93 10.90
N PHE A 472 3.90 16.95 9.57
CA PHE A 472 5.22 17.02 8.93
C PHE A 472 5.85 18.42 9.01
N ASN A 473 5.13 19.44 9.52
CA ASN A 473 5.56 20.84 9.56
C ASN A 473 5.99 21.33 10.96
N SER A 474 6.06 20.49 12.00
CA SER A 474 6.45 20.98 13.33
C SER A 474 7.94 21.28 13.43
N ALA A 475 8.26 22.35 14.17
CA ALA A 475 9.63 22.81 14.43
C ALA A 475 10.51 21.77 15.15
N ASP A 476 9.90 20.79 15.84
CA ASP A 476 10.61 19.66 16.45
C ASP A 476 11.27 18.71 15.43
N TYR A 477 10.92 18.83 14.14
CA TYR A 477 11.54 18.09 13.04
C TYR A 477 12.73 18.82 12.38
N ASP A 478 13.07 20.04 12.80
CA ASP A 478 14.22 20.79 12.25
C ASP A 478 15.56 20.08 12.53
N GLY A 479 15.64 19.23 13.57
CA GLY A 479 16.74 18.31 13.81
C GLY A 479 18.15 18.90 13.77
N GLY A 480 18.31 20.22 13.94
CA GLY A 480 19.59 20.93 13.86
C GLY A 480 20.14 21.18 12.46
N LEU A 481 19.31 21.21 11.41
CA LEU A 481 19.74 21.52 10.05
C LEU A 481 19.98 23.03 9.85
N ASP A 482 21.12 23.38 9.27
CA ASP A 482 21.47 24.75 8.90
C ASP A 482 21.04 25.01 7.45
N ILE A 483 20.08 25.92 7.26
CA ILE A 483 19.53 26.29 5.96
C ILE A 483 19.93 27.74 5.68
N ASP A 484 20.91 27.91 4.78
CA ASP A 484 21.23 29.22 4.23
C ASP A 484 20.43 29.45 2.96
N SER A 485 19.89 30.65 2.79
CA SER A 485 19.22 31.07 1.57
C SER A 485 19.89 32.31 0.96
N THR A 486 20.13 32.27 -0.35
CA THR A 486 20.62 33.41 -1.14
C THR A 486 19.65 33.69 -2.28
N THR A 487 19.46 34.97 -2.61
CA THR A 487 18.69 35.35 -3.80
C THR A 487 19.54 35.11 -5.05
N ILE A 488 18.94 34.49 -6.06
CA ILE A 488 19.57 34.21 -7.36
C ILE A 488 18.62 34.64 -8.48
N GLU A 489 19.14 34.78 -9.70
CA GLU A 489 18.34 34.88 -10.91
C GLU A 489 18.93 33.89 -11.93
N SER A 490 18.22 32.81 -12.20
CA SER A 490 18.63 31.82 -13.20
C SER A 490 17.43 31.15 -13.85
N ASP A 491 17.57 30.71 -15.10
CA ASP A 491 16.53 29.95 -15.78
C ASP A 491 16.37 28.55 -15.17
N GLY A 492 15.12 28.12 -14.98
CA GLY A 492 14.79 26.76 -14.54
C GLY A 492 14.50 25.84 -15.72
N ARG A 493 14.38 24.53 -15.43
CA ARG A 493 13.95 23.51 -16.41
C ARG A 493 12.47 23.24 -16.31
N LEU A 494 11.93 23.21 -15.10
CA LEU A 494 10.50 23.07 -14.85
C LEU A 494 9.83 24.43 -14.63
N SER A 495 10.56 25.40 -14.09
CA SER A 495 10.09 26.76 -13.80
C SER A 495 10.73 27.78 -14.74
N ALA A 496 10.00 28.83 -15.11
CA ALA A 496 10.53 29.86 -16.00
C ALA A 496 11.72 30.62 -15.40
N LEU A 497 11.69 30.93 -14.09
CA LEU A 497 12.71 31.70 -13.37
C LEU A 497 12.90 31.14 -11.96
N LEU A 498 14.15 31.01 -11.54
CA LEU A 498 14.57 30.60 -10.20
C LEU A 498 15.07 31.84 -9.44
N GLN A 499 14.50 32.08 -8.26
CA GLN A 499 14.66 33.33 -7.49
C GLN A 499 15.48 33.15 -6.22
N THR A 500 15.49 31.95 -5.64
CA THR A 500 16.18 31.68 -4.38
C THR A 500 16.97 30.39 -4.49
N GLN A 501 18.23 30.41 -4.10
CA GLN A 501 19.01 29.22 -3.84
C GLN A 501 19.04 28.98 -2.34
N PHE A 502 18.76 27.75 -1.92
CA PHE A 502 19.03 27.37 -0.55
C PHE A 502 19.99 26.19 -0.49
N ILE A 503 20.82 26.24 0.53
CA ILE A 503 21.84 25.24 0.79
C ILE A 503 21.44 24.55 2.08
N VAL A 504 21.12 23.26 1.96
CA VAL A 504 20.87 22.41 3.13
C VAL A 504 22.20 21.81 3.55
N ARG A 505 22.67 22.13 4.76
CA ARG A 505 23.83 21.48 5.38
C ARG A 505 23.36 20.46 6.41
N GLY A 506 23.85 19.22 6.27
CA GLY A 506 23.67 18.19 7.29
C GLY A 506 24.39 18.52 8.61
N PRO A 507 24.01 17.91 9.74
CA PRO A 507 24.63 18.15 11.05
C PRO A 507 26.14 17.83 11.11
N ASP A 508 26.64 17.00 10.19
CA ASP A 508 28.06 16.63 10.06
C ASP A 508 28.84 17.52 9.05
N GLY A 509 28.18 18.50 8.40
CA GLY A 509 28.79 19.47 7.48
C GLY A 509 29.15 18.96 6.07
N ASP A 510 29.11 17.65 5.82
CA ASP A 510 29.65 17.02 4.60
C ASP A 510 28.65 16.92 3.43
N THR A 511 27.34 16.99 3.70
CA THR A 511 26.29 16.97 2.65
C THR A 511 25.81 18.38 2.38
N ILE A 512 26.10 18.89 1.18
CA ILE A 512 25.68 20.21 0.69
C ILE A 512 24.80 19.98 -0.54
N ILE A 513 23.48 20.10 -0.37
CA ILE A 513 22.55 20.05 -1.50
C ILE A 513 22.14 21.47 -1.84
N ARG A 514 22.35 21.85 -3.11
CA ARG A 514 21.98 23.16 -3.65
C ARG A 514 20.67 23.02 -4.38
N ILE A 515 19.65 23.66 -3.85
CA ILE A 515 18.31 23.63 -4.42
C ILE A 515 17.97 25.04 -4.85
N ASN A 516 17.67 25.19 -6.13
CA ASN A 516 17.19 26.44 -6.68
C ASN A 516 15.66 26.40 -6.70
N SER A 517 15.01 27.42 -6.17
CA SER A 517 13.57 27.51 -6.06
C SER A 517 13.04 28.70 -6.86
N PRO A 518 11.89 28.56 -7.54
CA PRO A 518 11.18 29.70 -8.12
C PRO A 518 10.54 30.61 -7.06
N LEU A 519 10.46 30.15 -5.80
CA LEU A 519 9.85 30.90 -4.71
C LEU A 519 10.79 31.96 -4.12
N ALA A 520 10.20 33.06 -3.67
CA ALA A 520 10.91 34.08 -2.92
C ALA A 520 11.34 33.56 -1.54
N SER A 521 12.44 34.08 -0.99
CA SER A 521 13.04 33.54 0.25
C SER A 521 12.10 33.60 1.48
N LYS A 522 11.07 34.44 1.47
CA LYS A 522 10.05 34.50 2.54
C LYS A 522 9.06 33.33 2.47
N GLU A 523 8.69 32.90 1.27
CA GLU A 523 7.72 31.83 1.00
C GLU A 523 8.37 30.45 1.14
N LEU A 524 9.68 30.38 0.94
CA LEU A 524 10.46 29.15 0.91
C LEU A 524 10.76 28.55 2.29
N ARG A 525 10.56 29.28 3.40
CA ARG A 525 10.98 28.85 4.75
C ARG A 525 10.37 27.50 5.17
N ASN A 526 9.09 27.27 4.92
CA ASN A 526 8.43 26.03 5.29
C ASN A 526 8.73 24.89 4.29
N PRO A 527 8.63 25.11 2.95
CA PRO A 527 9.03 24.10 1.97
C PRO A 527 10.49 23.65 2.07
N ALA A 528 11.44 24.57 2.29
CA ALA A 528 12.85 24.23 2.41
C ALA A 528 13.14 23.31 3.61
N ARG A 529 12.48 23.55 4.74
CA ARG A 529 12.56 22.66 5.92
C ARG A 529 12.01 21.28 5.64
N GLN A 530 10.88 21.19 4.94
CA GLN A 530 10.28 19.91 4.56
C GLN A 530 11.19 19.12 3.62
N ILE A 531 11.73 19.77 2.59
CA ILE A 531 12.68 19.17 1.66
C ILE A 531 13.94 18.68 2.41
N ALA A 532 14.48 19.50 3.31
CA ALA A 532 15.64 19.15 4.12
C ALA A 532 15.38 17.93 5.04
N GLY A 533 14.18 17.87 5.65
CA GLY A 533 13.74 16.73 6.45
C GLY A 533 13.58 15.44 5.63
N MET A 534 13.04 15.55 4.41
CA MET A 534 12.90 14.43 3.46
C MET A 534 14.27 13.87 3.05
N ILE A 535 15.18 14.74 2.61
CA ILE A 535 16.56 14.41 2.22
C ILE A 535 17.28 13.67 3.34
N ARG A 536 17.17 14.14 4.58
CA ARG A 536 17.82 13.51 5.73
C ARG A 536 17.30 12.09 5.97
N ARG A 537 15.99 11.88 5.88
CA ARG A 537 15.39 10.54 6.06
C ARG A 537 15.80 9.57 4.95
N GLU A 538 15.95 10.09 3.75
CA GLU A 538 16.50 9.32 2.64
C GLU A 538 17.94 8.88 2.94
N ALA A 539 18.79 9.79 3.43
CA ALA A 539 20.16 9.47 3.84
C ALA A 539 20.23 8.49 5.04
N SER A 540 19.25 8.51 5.94
CA SER A 540 19.17 7.57 7.07
C SER A 540 18.53 6.21 6.71
N GLY A 541 18.09 6.02 5.46
CA GLY A 541 17.49 4.77 4.99
C GLY A 541 16.05 4.53 5.47
N THR A 542 15.39 5.55 6.01
CA THR A 542 14.01 5.47 6.51
C THR A 542 13.03 5.88 5.40
N LEU A 543 12.97 5.06 4.36
CA LEU A 543 12.11 5.30 3.19
C LEU A 543 10.69 4.78 3.43
N GLY A 544 9.69 5.62 3.18
CA GLY A 544 8.31 5.20 2.92
C GLY A 544 7.45 4.77 4.12
N ALA A 545 7.94 4.80 5.36
CA ALA A 545 7.09 4.57 6.53
C ALA A 545 6.66 5.92 7.16
N PRO A 546 5.34 6.19 7.34
CA PRO A 546 4.92 7.25 8.25
C PRO A 546 5.49 6.97 9.64
N HIS A 547 5.96 8.02 10.32
CA HIS A 547 6.61 7.89 11.63
C HIS A 547 5.63 7.32 12.68
N PRO A 548 6.05 6.47 13.63
CA PRO A 548 5.18 5.90 14.67
C PRO A 548 4.45 6.96 15.52
N ILE A 549 5.07 8.11 15.81
CA ILE A 549 4.41 9.24 16.50
C ILE A 549 3.22 9.79 15.69
N ALA A 550 3.27 9.75 14.35
CA ALA A 550 2.17 10.19 13.51
C ALA A 550 1.04 9.14 13.44
N ALA A 551 1.39 7.84 13.56
CA ALA A 551 0.40 6.77 13.75
C ALA A 551 -0.30 6.87 15.12
N ASP A 552 0.43 7.26 16.17
CA ASP A 552 -0.14 7.49 17.52
C ASP A 552 -1.09 8.70 17.58
N VAL A 553 -0.77 9.79 16.88
CA VAL A 553 -1.67 10.97 16.79
C VAL A 553 -2.95 10.62 16.02
N VAL A 554 -2.84 9.84 14.96
CA VAL A 554 -3.98 9.36 14.17
C VAL A 554 -4.86 8.37 14.96
N ALA A 555 -4.25 7.42 15.66
CA ALA A 555 -4.97 6.45 16.50
C ALA A 555 -5.74 7.12 17.65
N ARG A 556 -5.26 8.27 18.15
CA ARG A 556 -5.97 9.08 19.16
C ARG A 556 -7.06 9.99 18.58
N SER A 557 -7.03 10.28 17.27
CA SER A 557 -7.99 11.16 16.59
C SER A 557 -9.26 10.44 16.13
N TYR A 558 -9.19 9.11 15.97
CA TYR A 558 -10.32 8.21 15.70
C TYR A 558 -10.72 7.50 16.98
N GLY A 559 -11.37 8.23 17.88
CA GLY A 559 -12.07 7.63 19.01
C GLY A 559 -13.33 6.89 18.54
N ASP A 560 -13.37 5.60 18.80
CA ASP A 560 -14.57 4.78 19.00
C ASP A 560 -15.66 4.84 17.91
N VAL A 561 -15.27 4.51 16.67
CA VAL A 561 -16.19 3.91 15.68
C VAL A 561 -15.69 2.51 15.37
N THR A 562 -15.66 1.67 16.40
CA THR A 562 -15.53 0.22 16.29
C THR A 562 -16.76 -0.40 16.93
N SER A 563 -17.90 -0.24 16.27
CA SER A 563 -19.04 -1.13 16.41
C SER A 563 -19.80 -1.12 15.08
N ASP A 564 -19.96 -2.29 14.49
CA ASP A 564 -20.75 -2.61 13.29
C ASP A 564 -20.06 -2.55 11.91
N HIS A 565 -18.78 -2.94 11.83
CA HIS A 565 -18.09 -3.13 10.54
C HIS A 565 -17.66 -4.56 10.19
N ASP A 566 -18.22 -5.58 10.85
CA ASP A 566 -17.92 -6.99 10.53
C ASP A 566 -19.02 -7.70 9.70
N GLU A 567 -20.13 -7.04 9.33
CA GLU A 567 -21.15 -7.63 8.43
C GLU A 567 -21.09 -7.09 6.98
N ALA A 568 -20.36 -6.00 6.71
CA ALA A 568 -20.30 -5.40 5.37
C ALA A 568 -19.21 -5.99 4.44
N GLU A 569 -18.19 -6.67 4.96
CA GLU A 569 -17.15 -7.32 4.14
C GLU A 569 -17.64 -8.63 3.48
N ASP A 570 -18.72 -9.26 3.98
CA ASP A 570 -19.18 -10.57 3.50
C ASP A 570 -20.34 -10.49 2.46
N GLU A 571 -21.03 -9.34 2.33
CA GLU A 571 -22.01 -9.10 1.25
C GLU A 571 -21.37 -8.51 -0.03
N LEU A 572 -20.27 -7.76 0.07
CA LEU A 572 -19.57 -7.16 -1.07
C LEU A 572 -18.77 -8.18 -1.90
N GLY A 573 -18.40 -9.33 -1.33
CA GLY A 573 -17.83 -10.47 -2.05
C GLY A 573 -18.83 -11.19 -2.97
N ARG A 574 -20.14 -10.99 -2.79
CA ARG A 574 -21.18 -11.60 -3.64
C ARG A 574 -21.70 -10.66 -4.74
N PHE A 575 -21.63 -9.34 -4.56
CA PHE A 575 -22.09 -8.39 -5.58
C PHE A 575 -21.13 -8.24 -6.77
N VAL A 576 -19.83 -8.48 -6.59
CA VAL A 576 -18.83 -8.36 -7.68
C VAL A 576 -18.77 -9.63 -8.56
N ILE A 577 -19.30 -10.77 -8.11
CA ILE A 577 -19.37 -12.01 -8.91
C ILE A 577 -20.72 -12.15 -9.65
N ALA A 578 -21.80 -11.50 -9.20
CA ALA A 578 -23.10 -11.56 -9.87
C ALA A 578 -23.27 -10.59 -11.07
N ALA A 579 -22.34 -9.65 -11.29
CA ALA A 579 -22.42 -8.68 -12.40
C ALA A 579 -21.58 -9.05 -13.64
N LEU A 580 -20.94 -10.23 -13.66
CA LEU A 580 -20.09 -10.71 -14.76
C LEU A 580 -20.51 -12.06 -15.35
N GLU A 581 -21.68 -12.62 -14.99
CA GLU A 581 -22.16 -13.91 -15.54
C GLU A 581 -23.50 -13.87 -16.31
N ASP A 582 -24.17 -12.72 -16.49
CA ASP A 582 -25.41 -12.64 -17.29
C ASP A 582 -25.36 -11.51 -18.36
N ASN A 583 -24.65 -11.77 -19.47
CA ASN A 583 -25.10 -11.43 -20.84
C ASN A 583 -24.13 -11.92 -21.94
N GLU A 584 -23.77 -13.21 -21.90
CA GLU A 584 -23.57 -13.99 -23.12
C GLU A 584 -24.89 -14.73 -23.40
N THR A 585 -25.78 -14.14 -24.19
CA THR A 585 -26.79 -14.85 -25.01
C THR A 585 -27.61 -13.80 -25.76
N LEU A 586 -27.29 -13.61 -27.05
CA LEU A 586 -28.23 -13.25 -28.13
C LEU A 586 -27.46 -13.20 -29.47
N GLU A 587 -26.86 -14.33 -29.85
CA GLU A 587 -26.65 -14.66 -31.26
C GLU A 587 -27.86 -15.47 -31.76
N SER A 588 -28.84 -14.81 -32.39
CA SER A 588 -29.67 -15.38 -33.46
C SER A 588 -30.65 -14.33 -33.97
N GLU A 589 -30.41 -13.78 -35.16
CA GLU A 589 -31.40 -13.35 -36.18
C GLU A 589 -30.79 -12.32 -37.14
N VAL A 590 -29.95 -12.79 -38.07
CA VAL A 590 -29.82 -12.19 -39.41
C VAL A 590 -29.69 -13.34 -40.41
N SER A 591 -30.84 -13.84 -40.87
CA SER A 591 -31.03 -14.54 -42.13
C SER A 591 -32.38 -14.12 -42.67
N ASP A 592 -32.39 -13.01 -43.41
CA ASP A 592 -33.08 -12.83 -44.70
C ASP A 592 -32.81 -11.43 -45.27
#